data_AF-A0A1X7MQE2-F1
#
_entry.id   AF-A0A1X7MQE2-F1
#
_cell.length_a   1.000
_cell.length_b   1.000
_cell.length_c   1.000
_cell.angle_alpha   90.00
_cell.angle_beta   90.00
_cell.angle_gamma   90.00
#
_symmetry.space_group_name_H-M   'P 1'
#
loop_
_entity.id
_entity.type
_entity.pdbx_description
1 polymer ?
#
loop_
_entity_poly.entity_id
_entity_poly.type
_entity_poly.pdbx_seq_one_letter_code
_entity_poly.pdbx_strand_id
1 'polypeptide(L)'
;MDDFIGELLDRIDASGQNFSQSAYEALSQDLEPLLRLLFILTVLFYGVQLFLGTSRLSISEIIGRLVRVFVILILVGTWSNFNDLVYDWLTTVPEAAGRAILAASNTGVTEPTNGLSQIWKTANTAAAAFSEQAGYLSVLPALIGMIIMVFAGLFVAIALGILVLAKVVLWVLLGTAPIFIACFFFDATRSYAMGWLNQSLLYAIIPLFVYVIAAFLIAAMEPELTAIDSISGDRELKLSDFAAFIMLCLAGSFVLLQVQSLAQGIAGGLATPVGPRSRQLTTQGIFWSRAAIGTSARQTQAAVHRVQARLHSPRQDGAGASMQRAITSNGTPRQP
;
A
#
# COMPACT_ATOMS: atom_id res chain seq x y z
N MET A 1 -1.20 -33.33 -0.83
CA MET A 1 0.06 -32.56 -0.69
C MET A 1 -0.29 -31.33 0.08
N ASP A 2 0.07 -31.37 1.36
CA ASP A 2 -0.18 -30.33 2.35
C ASP A 2 0.42 -29.00 1.89
N ASP A 3 -0.24 -27.89 2.22
CA ASP A 3 0.14 -26.54 1.82
C ASP A 3 1.45 -26.14 2.52
N PHE A 4 2.59 -26.60 1.98
CA PHE A 4 3.93 -26.32 2.51
C PHE A 4 4.16 -24.82 2.75
N ILE A 5 3.58 -23.98 1.89
CA ILE A 5 3.65 -22.51 2.01
C ILE A 5 2.90 -22.05 3.27
N GLY A 6 1.70 -22.57 3.51
CA GLY A 6 0.92 -22.32 4.73
C GLY A 6 1.65 -22.77 5.99
N GLU A 7 2.16 -24.01 6.02
CA GLU A 7 2.86 -24.53 7.20
C GLU A 7 4.14 -23.75 7.52
N LEU A 8 4.88 -23.32 6.49
CA LEU A 8 6.04 -22.45 6.68
C LEU A 8 5.64 -21.09 7.27
N LEU A 9 4.55 -20.49 6.77
CA LEU A 9 4.10 -19.19 7.25
C LEU A 9 3.62 -19.26 8.70
N ASP A 10 2.86 -20.30 9.07
CA ASP A 10 2.40 -20.52 10.44
C ASP A 10 3.57 -20.68 11.42
N ARG A 11 4.62 -21.42 11.02
CA ARG A 11 5.85 -21.56 11.83
C ARG A 11 6.59 -20.24 11.97
N ILE A 12 6.66 -19.46 10.90
CA ILE A 12 7.26 -18.12 10.90
C ILE A 12 6.47 -17.20 11.83
N ASP A 13 5.14 -17.26 11.80
CA ASP A 13 4.22 -16.47 12.64
C ASP A 13 4.36 -16.78 14.12
N ALA A 14 4.40 -18.06 14.48
CA ALA A 14 4.61 -18.49 15.86
C ALA A 14 5.98 -18.02 16.40
N SER A 15 7.02 -18.09 15.58
CA SER A 15 8.35 -17.58 15.95
C SER A 15 8.33 -16.06 16.16
N GLY A 16 7.63 -15.35 15.28
CA GLY A 16 7.46 -13.90 15.33
C GLY A 16 6.80 -13.39 16.61
N GLN A 17 5.71 -14.03 17.02
CA GLN A 17 5.01 -13.67 18.26
C GLN A 17 5.90 -13.86 19.49
N ASN A 18 6.61 -14.99 19.58
CA ASN A 18 7.53 -15.26 20.67
C ASN A 18 8.69 -14.24 20.72
N PHE A 19 9.21 -13.86 19.55
CA PHE A 19 10.24 -12.83 19.44
C PHE A 19 9.74 -11.46 19.92
N SER A 20 8.57 -11.02 19.43
CA SER A 20 7.97 -9.74 19.86
C SER A 20 7.70 -9.72 21.36
N GLN A 21 7.16 -10.79 21.92
CA GLN A 21 6.90 -10.90 23.35
C GLN A 21 8.18 -10.80 24.16
N SER A 22 9.20 -11.59 23.82
CA SER A 22 10.48 -11.60 24.55
C SER A 22 11.16 -10.23 24.50
N ALA A 23 11.18 -9.59 23.33
CA ALA A 23 11.74 -8.25 23.18
C ALA A 23 10.94 -7.20 23.97
N TYR A 24 9.61 -7.28 23.94
CA TYR A 24 8.74 -6.37 24.68
C TYR A 24 8.94 -6.49 26.19
N GLU A 25 8.97 -7.71 26.71
CA GLU A 25 9.17 -7.99 28.14
C GLU A 25 10.53 -7.49 28.62
N ALA A 26 11.60 -7.75 27.86
CA ALA A 26 12.93 -7.26 28.19
C ALA A 26 12.99 -5.72 28.27
N LEU A 27 12.37 -5.02 27.32
CA LEU A 27 12.34 -3.55 27.31
C LEU A 27 11.42 -2.98 28.38
N SER A 28 10.30 -3.64 28.67
CA SER A 28 9.31 -3.16 29.64
C SER A 28 9.82 -3.26 31.07
N GLN A 29 10.61 -4.29 31.39
CA GLN A 29 11.22 -4.45 32.73
C GLN A 29 12.09 -3.25 33.13
N ASP A 30 12.83 -2.68 32.18
CA ASP A 30 13.69 -1.51 32.43
C ASP A 30 12.91 -0.19 32.39
N LEU A 31 11.89 -0.09 31.53
CA LEU A 31 11.13 1.14 31.31
C LEU A 31 9.99 1.36 32.32
N GLU A 32 9.37 0.30 32.82
CA GLU A 32 8.22 0.39 33.74
C GLU A 32 8.54 1.19 35.01
N PRO A 33 9.66 0.94 35.74
CA PRO A 33 9.96 1.69 36.95
C PRO A 33 10.16 3.18 36.68
N LEU A 34 10.82 3.52 35.56
CA LEU A 34 11.04 4.90 35.13
C LEU A 34 9.71 5.59 34.82
N LEU A 35 8.85 4.96 34.02
CA LEU A 35 7.53 5.48 33.67
C LEU A 35 6.66 5.66 34.91
N ARG A 36 6.73 4.73 35.87
CA ARG A 36 5.97 4.81 37.12
C ARG A 36 6.42 5.98 37.97
N LEU A 37 7.72 6.23 38.06
CA LEU A 37 8.27 7.40 38.76
C LEU A 37 7.83 8.71 38.09
N LEU A 38 7.92 8.77 36.76
CA LEU A 38 7.46 9.92 35.97
C LEU A 38 5.96 10.18 36.16
N PHE A 39 5.14 9.12 36.21
CA PHE A 39 3.71 9.22 36.49
C PHE A 39 3.45 9.78 37.90
N ILE A 40 4.09 9.24 38.94
CA ILE A 40 3.96 9.74 40.31
C ILE A 40 4.35 11.23 40.38
N LEU A 41 5.47 11.60 39.75
CA LEU A 41 5.94 12.98 39.71
C LEU A 41 4.95 13.90 38.98
N THR A 42 4.35 13.41 37.90
CA THR A 42 3.34 14.14 37.13
C THR A 42 2.06 14.35 37.93
N VAL A 43 1.58 13.30 38.60
CA VAL A 43 0.41 13.38 39.50
C VAL A 43 0.69 14.34 40.65
N LEU A 44 1.87 14.28 41.26
CA LEU A 44 2.27 15.18 42.34
C LEU A 44 2.34 16.64 41.85
N PHE A 45 2.98 16.88 40.71
CA PHE A 45 3.12 18.21 40.13
C PHE A 45 1.74 18.86 39.86
N TYR A 46 0.83 18.14 39.19
CA TYR A 46 -0.52 18.66 38.96
C TYR A 46 -1.36 18.73 40.24
N GLY A 47 -1.18 17.80 41.18
CA GLY A 47 -1.87 17.81 42.47
C GLY A 47 -1.51 19.04 43.31
N VAL A 48 -0.22 19.40 43.37
CA VAL A 48 0.26 20.62 44.01
C VAL A 48 -0.25 21.87 43.29
N GLN A 49 -0.26 21.87 41.95
CA GLN A 49 -0.76 23.00 41.16
C GLN A 49 -2.28 23.25 41.37
N LEU A 50 -3.05 22.18 41.59
CA LEU A 50 -4.46 22.25 41.96
C LEU A 50 -4.62 22.78 43.40
N PHE A 51 -3.82 22.28 44.35
CA PHE A 51 -3.88 22.69 45.75
C PHE A 51 -3.52 24.17 45.95
N LEU A 52 -2.51 24.67 45.24
CA LEU A 52 -2.07 26.07 45.35
C LEU A 52 -3.00 27.06 44.62
N GLY A 53 -4.01 26.59 43.88
CA GLY A 53 -4.94 27.46 43.14
C GLY A 53 -4.28 28.28 42.04
N THR A 54 -3.02 28.02 41.70
CA THR A 54 -2.23 28.74 40.69
C THR A 54 -2.45 28.22 39.26
N SER A 55 -3.34 27.24 39.09
CA SER A 55 -3.63 26.61 37.82
C SER A 55 -4.44 27.53 36.90
N ARG A 56 -3.82 27.99 35.81
CA ARG A 56 -4.52 28.58 34.65
C ARG A 56 -5.17 27.52 33.74
N LEU A 57 -4.98 26.23 34.07
CA LEU A 57 -5.44 25.07 33.29
C LEU A 57 -6.79 24.59 33.79
N SER A 58 -7.66 24.19 32.87
CA SER A 58 -8.96 23.58 33.21
C SER A 58 -8.76 22.21 33.85
N ILE A 59 -9.61 21.85 34.81
CA ILE A 59 -9.64 20.51 35.44
C ILE A 59 -9.72 19.40 34.37
N SER A 60 -10.46 19.65 33.29
CA SER A 60 -10.57 18.71 32.17
C SER A 60 -9.24 18.43 31.46
N GLU A 61 -8.36 19.43 31.36
CA GLU A 61 -7.05 19.28 30.72
C GLU A 61 -6.10 18.46 31.59
N ILE A 62 -6.17 18.64 32.91
CA ILE A 62 -5.37 17.89 33.88
C ILE A 62 -5.81 16.41 33.87
N ILE A 63 -7.11 16.14 33.95
CA ILE A 63 -7.64 14.77 33.87
C ILE A 63 -7.23 14.12 32.54
N GLY A 64 -7.38 14.81 31.41
CA GLY A 64 -6.98 14.28 30.11
C GLY A 64 -5.50 13.91 30.02
N ARG A 65 -4.62 14.70 30.66
CA ARG A 65 -3.18 14.39 30.75
C ARG A 65 -2.91 13.17 31.64
N LEU A 66 -3.57 13.09 32.80
CA LEU A 66 -3.41 11.95 33.71
C LEU A 66 -3.91 10.63 33.10
N VAL A 67 -5.08 10.66 32.44
CA VAL A 67 -5.62 9.49 31.73
C VAL A 67 -4.66 9.03 30.64
N ARG A 68 -4.10 9.95 29.85
CA ARG A 68 -3.10 9.60 28.83
C ARG A 68 -1.91 8.85 29.43
N VAL A 69 -1.33 9.37 30.51
CA VAL A 69 -0.17 8.73 31.15
C VAL A 69 -0.55 7.39 31.77
N PHE A 70 -1.75 7.27 32.34
CA PHE A 70 -2.25 6.03 32.89
C PHE A 70 -2.42 4.95 31.80
N VAL A 71 -2.95 5.30 30.64
CA VAL A 71 -3.05 4.39 29.49
C VAL A 71 -1.66 3.93 29.02
N ILE A 72 -0.68 4.84 28.97
CA ILE A 72 0.71 4.50 28.63
C ILE A 72 1.27 3.46 29.62
N LEU A 73 1.04 3.63 30.92
CA LEU A 73 1.47 2.66 31.94
C LEU A 73 0.79 1.30 31.80
N ILE A 74 -0.51 1.26 31.51
CA ILE A 74 -1.23 -0.01 31.30
C ILE A 74 -0.66 -0.76 30.10
N LEU A 75 -0.41 -0.05 29.00
CA LEU A 75 0.16 -0.64 27.79
C LEU A 75 1.56 -1.16 28.06
N VAL A 76 2.48 -0.32 28.57
CA VAL A 76 3.88 -0.71 28.80
C VAL A 76 4.04 -1.75 29.91
N GLY A 77 3.18 -1.72 30.94
CA GLY A 77 3.39 -2.51 32.15
C GLY A 77 3.28 -4.03 31.95
N THR A 78 2.46 -4.52 31.03
CA THR A 78 2.40 -5.97 30.76
C THR A 78 2.23 -6.28 29.28
N TRP A 79 2.89 -7.35 28.83
CA TRP A 79 2.70 -7.89 27.49
C TRP A 79 1.22 -8.22 27.21
N SER A 80 0.51 -8.82 28.18
CA SER A 80 -0.91 -9.19 27.99
C SER A 80 -1.77 -7.99 27.61
N ASN A 81 -1.64 -6.86 28.32
CA ASN A 81 -2.41 -5.65 27.99
C ASN A 81 -2.07 -5.12 26.59
N PHE A 82 -0.79 -5.14 26.23
CA PHE A 82 -0.36 -4.72 24.91
C PHE A 82 -0.84 -5.68 23.81
N ASN A 83 -0.82 -6.97 24.09
CA ASN A 83 -1.23 -8.00 23.17
C ASN A 83 -2.69 -7.81 22.77
N ASP A 84 -3.56 -7.71 23.78
CA ASP A 84 -5.02 -7.68 23.58
C ASP A 84 -5.50 -6.34 23.00
N LEU A 85 -4.79 -5.24 23.29
CA LEU A 85 -5.20 -3.89 22.86
C LEU A 85 -4.57 -3.44 21.54
N VAL A 86 -3.36 -3.89 21.22
CA VAL A 86 -2.57 -3.36 20.10
C VAL A 86 -2.04 -4.48 19.19
N TYR A 87 -1.36 -5.48 19.75
CA TYR A 87 -0.71 -6.52 18.93
C TYR A 87 -1.72 -7.31 18.11
N ASP A 88 -2.77 -7.83 18.76
CA ASP A 88 -3.80 -8.67 18.13
C ASP A 88 -4.55 -7.87 17.07
N TRP A 89 -4.95 -6.64 17.39
CA TRP A 89 -5.62 -5.76 16.44
C TRP A 89 -4.76 -5.50 15.20
N LEU A 90 -3.47 -5.20 15.41
CA LEU A 90 -2.59 -4.79 14.32
C LEU A 90 -2.14 -5.96 13.44
N THR A 91 -2.06 -7.16 13.98
CA THR A 91 -1.67 -8.36 13.23
C THR A 91 -2.87 -9.06 12.59
N THR A 92 -3.99 -9.22 13.30
CA THR A 92 -5.10 -10.05 12.83
C THR A 92 -6.14 -9.31 11.99
N VAL A 93 -6.42 -8.03 12.29
CA VAL A 93 -7.52 -7.30 11.62
C VAL A 93 -7.23 -7.04 10.14
N PRO A 94 -6.06 -6.52 9.76
CA PRO A 94 -5.74 -6.31 8.34
C PRO A 94 -5.70 -7.62 7.56
N GLU A 95 -5.17 -8.68 8.17
CA GLU A 95 -5.14 -10.02 7.57
C GLU A 95 -6.53 -10.60 7.38
N ALA A 96 -7.39 -10.52 8.40
CA ALA A 96 -8.77 -10.96 8.33
C ALA A 96 -9.56 -10.20 7.27
N ALA A 97 -9.33 -8.89 7.13
CA ALA A 97 -9.91 -8.10 6.06
C ALA A 97 -9.43 -8.56 4.68
N GLY A 98 -8.13 -8.84 4.51
CA GLY A 98 -7.60 -9.40 3.27
C GLY A 98 -8.18 -10.78 2.93
N ARG A 99 -8.31 -11.67 3.92
CA ARG A 99 -8.96 -12.99 3.76
C ARG A 99 -10.43 -12.88 3.39
N ALA A 100 -11.16 -11.93 3.97
CA ALA A 100 -12.57 -11.70 3.64
C ALA A 100 -12.75 -11.24 2.18
N ILE A 101 -11.87 -10.38 1.68
CA ILE A 101 -11.89 -9.95 0.26
C ILE A 101 -11.53 -11.12 -0.67
N LEU A 102 -10.56 -11.93 -0.27
CA LEU A 102 -10.17 -13.13 -1.02
C LEU A 102 -11.34 -14.13 -1.11
N ALA A 103 -12.01 -14.41 0.01
CA ALA A 103 -13.20 -15.27 0.03
C ALA A 103 -14.37 -14.72 -0.81
N ALA A 104 -14.51 -13.38 -0.89
CA ALA A 104 -15.52 -12.74 -1.72
C ALA A 104 -15.21 -12.80 -3.23
N SER A 105 -13.98 -13.16 -3.63
CA SER A 105 -13.55 -13.16 -5.03
C SER A 105 -14.03 -14.39 -5.83
N ASN A 106 -14.87 -15.26 -5.25
CA ASN A 106 -15.45 -16.47 -5.86
C ASN A 106 -14.44 -17.50 -6.41
N THR A 107 -13.16 -17.36 -6.09
CA THR A 107 -12.10 -18.29 -6.54
C THR A 107 -12.06 -19.60 -5.76
N GLY A 108 -12.90 -19.75 -4.72
CA GLY A 108 -12.87 -20.89 -3.79
C GLY A 108 -11.67 -20.88 -2.82
N VAL A 109 -10.81 -19.86 -2.89
CA VAL A 109 -9.63 -19.70 -2.04
C VAL A 109 -9.98 -18.80 -0.87
N THR A 110 -9.73 -19.26 0.36
CA THR A 110 -9.94 -18.48 1.58
C THR A 110 -8.65 -17.97 2.20
N GLU A 111 -7.52 -18.64 1.89
CA GLU A 111 -6.20 -18.27 2.40
C GLU A 111 -5.27 -17.87 1.25
N PRO A 112 -4.55 -16.76 1.35
CA PRO A 112 -3.60 -16.31 0.33
C PRO A 112 -2.47 -17.31 0.07
N THR A 113 -2.04 -18.10 1.07
CA THR A 113 -1.06 -19.18 0.86
C THR A 113 -1.62 -20.25 -0.06
N ASN A 114 -2.88 -20.64 0.14
CA ASN A 114 -3.59 -21.54 -0.77
C ASN A 114 -3.69 -20.95 -2.17
N GLY A 115 -3.89 -19.63 -2.29
CA GLY A 115 -3.92 -18.92 -3.56
C GLY A 115 -2.57 -18.95 -4.30
N LEU A 116 -1.47 -18.66 -3.60
CA LEU A 116 -0.12 -18.78 -4.15
C LEU A 116 0.22 -20.24 -4.52
N SER A 117 -0.21 -21.19 -3.70
CA SER A 117 -0.09 -22.62 -4.00
C SER A 117 -0.92 -23.05 -5.20
N GLN A 118 -2.09 -22.45 -5.43
CA GLN A 118 -2.89 -22.70 -6.63
C GLN A 118 -2.23 -22.14 -7.89
N ILE A 119 -1.61 -20.96 -7.80
CA ILE A 119 -0.79 -20.39 -8.89
C ILE A 119 0.36 -21.32 -9.24
N TRP A 120 1.08 -21.80 -8.23
CA TRP A 120 2.17 -22.76 -8.42
C TRP A 120 1.70 -24.07 -9.07
N LYS A 121 0.62 -24.66 -8.56
CA LYS A 121 0.03 -25.89 -9.11
C LYS A 121 -0.40 -25.70 -10.55
N THR A 122 -1.05 -24.58 -10.85
CA THR A 122 -1.47 -24.19 -12.20
C THR A 122 -0.29 -24.13 -13.16
N ALA A 123 0.80 -23.46 -12.75
CA ALA A 123 2.02 -23.39 -13.54
C ALA A 123 2.67 -24.76 -13.75
N ASN A 124 2.63 -25.63 -12.75
CA ASN A 124 3.16 -26.99 -12.85
C ASN A 124 2.33 -27.86 -13.82
N THR A 125 1.00 -27.76 -13.79
CA THR A 125 0.13 -28.45 -14.75
C THR A 125 0.35 -27.94 -16.17
N ALA A 126 0.47 -26.62 -16.35
CA ALA A 126 0.81 -26.01 -17.63
C ALA A 126 2.16 -26.53 -18.16
N ALA A 127 3.20 -26.55 -17.31
CA ALA A 127 4.51 -27.05 -17.68
C ALA A 127 4.51 -28.56 -18.02
N ALA A 128 3.72 -29.35 -17.29
CA ALA A 128 3.58 -30.79 -17.53
C ALA A 128 2.92 -31.08 -18.90
N ALA A 129 1.88 -30.34 -19.27
CA ALA A 129 1.21 -30.49 -20.57
C ALA A 129 2.19 -30.27 -21.74
N PHE A 130 3.07 -29.27 -21.65
CA PHE A 130 4.13 -29.07 -22.64
C PHE A 130 5.20 -30.16 -22.63
N SER A 131 5.51 -30.70 -21.46
CA SER A 131 6.49 -31.78 -21.34
C SER A 131 5.97 -33.10 -21.92
N GLU A 132 4.67 -33.36 -21.86
CA GLU A 132 4.05 -34.56 -22.44
C GLU A 132 3.97 -34.47 -23.98
N GLN A 133 3.76 -33.27 -24.51
CA GLN A 133 3.83 -33.00 -25.96
C GLN A 133 5.28 -33.00 -26.51
N ALA A 134 6.28 -32.83 -25.63
CA ALA A 134 7.68 -32.97 -25.97
C ALA A 134 7.98 -34.46 -26.21
N GLY A 135 7.92 -34.91 -27.47
CA GLY A 135 8.51 -36.21 -27.85
C GLY A 135 9.98 -36.31 -27.40
N TYR A 136 10.51 -37.53 -27.30
CA TYR A 136 11.84 -37.86 -26.76
C TYR A 136 13.03 -37.08 -27.39
N LEU A 137 12.83 -36.44 -28.55
CA LEU A 137 13.85 -35.67 -29.28
C LEU A 137 13.52 -34.17 -29.44
N SER A 138 12.40 -33.67 -28.92
CA SER A 138 12.00 -32.27 -29.06
C SER A 138 12.28 -31.48 -27.77
N VAL A 139 13.41 -30.77 -27.74
CA VAL A 139 13.84 -29.92 -26.61
C VAL A 139 12.99 -28.65 -26.46
N LEU A 140 12.34 -28.20 -27.54
CA LEU A 140 11.60 -26.93 -27.58
C LEU A 140 10.43 -26.84 -26.58
N PRO A 141 9.50 -27.83 -26.51
CA PRO A 141 8.36 -27.74 -25.60
C PRO A 141 8.77 -27.88 -24.12
N ALA A 142 9.79 -28.68 -23.82
CA ALA A 142 10.37 -28.77 -22.47
C ALA A 142 10.96 -27.43 -22.00
N LEU A 143 11.59 -26.67 -22.90
CA LEU A 143 12.09 -25.32 -22.60
C LEU A 143 10.95 -24.33 -22.30
N ILE A 144 9.82 -24.45 -22.99
CA ILE A 144 8.63 -23.60 -22.76
C ILE A 144 8.04 -23.86 -21.37
N GLY A 145 7.89 -25.14 -20.98
CA GLY A 145 7.44 -25.50 -19.63
C GLY A 145 8.35 -24.98 -18.53
N MET A 146 9.67 -25.03 -18.75
CA MET A 146 10.65 -24.42 -17.84
C MET A 146 10.48 -22.91 -17.70
N ILE A 147 10.22 -22.19 -18.80
CA ILE A 147 10.00 -20.74 -18.80
C ILE A 147 8.74 -20.38 -17.98
N ILE A 148 7.62 -21.07 -18.20
CA ILE A 148 6.38 -20.86 -17.45
C ILE A 148 6.63 -21.02 -15.95
N MET A 149 7.37 -22.09 -15.60
CA MET A 149 7.71 -22.37 -14.22
C MET A 149 8.58 -21.26 -13.62
N VAL A 150 9.60 -20.77 -14.32
CA VAL A 150 10.44 -19.66 -13.85
C VAL A 150 9.60 -18.40 -13.56
N PHE A 151 8.66 -18.02 -14.42
CA PHE A 151 7.84 -16.82 -14.19
C PHE A 151 6.83 -16.99 -13.05
N ALA A 152 6.18 -18.14 -12.95
CA ALA A 152 5.28 -18.43 -11.84
C ALA A 152 6.02 -18.52 -10.50
N GLY A 153 7.18 -19.18 -10.50
CA GLY A 153 8.05 -19.27 -9.34
C GLY A 153 8.58 -17.91 -8.91
N LEU A 154 8.96 -17.04 -9.84
CA LEU A 154 9.34 -15.66 -9.57
C LEU A 154 8.21 -14.88 -8.90
N PHE A 155 6.99 -14.98 -9.44
CA PHE A 155 5.82 -14.32 -8.86
C PHE A 155 5.55 -14.78 -7.42
N VAL A 156 5.48 -16.11 -7.20
CA VAL A 156 5.24 -16.69 -5.87
C VAL A 156 6.35 -16.30 -4.90
N ALA A 157 7.61 -16.36 -5.32
CA ALA A 157 8.75 -15.97 -4.50
C ALA A 157 8.70 -14.49 -4.08
N ILE A 158 8.33 -13.58 -5.00
CA ILE A 158 8.16 -12.16 -4.69
C ILE A 158 7.02 -11.96 -3.70
N ALA A 159 5.87 -12.59 -3.94
CA ALA A 159 4.71 -12.47 -3.05
C ALA A 159 5.05 -12.94 -1.62
N LEU A 160 5.64 -14.12 -1.48
CA LEU A 160 6.06 -14.65 -0.18
C LEU A 160 7.14 -13.81 0.47
N GLY A 161 8.13 -13.34 -0.30
CA GLY A 161 9.19 -12.48 0.20
C GLY A 161 8.64 -11.19 0.80
N ILE A 162 7.66 -10.57 0.14
CA ILE A 162 7.00 -9.35 0.64
C ILE A 162 6.17 -9.65 1.89
N LEU A 163 5.41 -10.76 1.94
CA LEU A 163 4.63 -11.15 3.12
C LEU A 163 5.51 -11.36 4.35
N VAL A 164 6.57 -12.17 4.19
CA VAL A 164 7.51 -12.45 5.27
C VAL A 164 8.21 -11.18 5.72
N LEU A 165 8.68 -10.34 4.78
CA LEU A 165 9.31 -9.07 5.12
C LEU A 165 8.36 -8.17 5.93
N ALA A 166 7.10 -8.03 5.49
CA ALA A 166 6.13 -7.19 6.17
C ALA A 166 5.89 -7.67 7.61
N LYS A 167 5.73 -8.97 7.81
CA LYS A 167 5.53 -9.58 9.13
C LYS A 167 6.75 -9.46 10.04
N VAL A 168 7.94 -9.77 9.53
CA VAL A 168 9.18 -9.67 10.30
C VAL A 168 9.42 -8.25 10.79
N VAL A 169 9.23 -7.25 9.91
CA VAL A 169 9.39 -5.85 10.31
C VAL A 169 8.30 -5.44 11.32
N LEU A 170 7.05 -5.88 11.12
CA LEU A 170 5.96 -5.63 12.07
C LEU A 170 6.29 -6.19 13.47
N TRP A 171 6.83 -7.40 13.57
CA TRP A 171 7.23 -8.00 14.86
C TRP A 171 8.37 -7.25 15.54
N VAL A 172 9.34 -6.76 14.79
CA VAL A 172 10.41 -5.90 15.32
C VAL A 172 9.84 -4.59 15.86
N LEU A 173 8.90 -3.97 15.12
CA LEU A 173 8.23 -2.74 15.57
C LEU A 173 7.38 -2.98 16.82
N LEU A 174 6.63 -4.08 16.88
CA LEU A 174 5.80 -4.43 18.03
C LEU A 174 6.64 -4.85 19.24
N GLY A 175 7.76 -5.54 19.04
CA GLY A 175 8.69 -5.86 20.12
C GLY A 175 9.36 -4.61 20.72
N THR A 176 9.63 -3.60 19.91
CA THR A 176 10.20 -2.31 20.35
C THR A 176 9.14 -1.29 20.80
N ALA A 177 7.86 -1.68 20.83
CA ALA A 177 6.75 -0.82 21.21
C ALA A 177 6.91 -0.12 22.58
N PRO A 178 7.47 -0.72 23.65
CA PRO A 178 7.60 -0.06 24.95
C PRO A 178 8.34 1.28 24.87
N ILE A 179 9.40 1.34 24.06
CA ILE A 179 10.22 2.55 23.86
C ILE A 179 9.41 3.64 23.19
N PHE A 180 8.71 3.31 22.10
CA PHE A 180 7.92 4.27 21.34
C PHE A 180 6.66 4.70 22.09
N ILE A 181 6.05 3.80 22.84
CA ILE A 181 4.90 4.12 23.70
C ILE A 181 5.34 5.03 24.86
N ALA A 182 6.52 4.79 25.46
CA ALA A 182 7.09 5.70 26.44
C ALA A 182 7.33 7.11 25.87
N CYS A 183 7.64 7.24 24.58
CA CYS A 183 7.78 8.55 23.92
C CYS A 183 6.46 9.33 23.83
N PHE A 184 5.27 8.72 23.99
CA PHE A 184 4.01 9.47 24.12
C PHE A 184 3.90 10.27 25.42
N PHE A 185 4.76 9.99 26.40
CA PHE A 185 4.79 10.71 27.67
C PHE A 185 5.19 12.17 27.49
N PHE A 186 6.14 12.45 26.60
CA PHE A 186 6.68 13.80 26.38
C PHE A 186 6.19 14.38 25.05
N ASP A 187 5.72 15.62 25.06
CA ASP A 187 5.29 16.30 23.83
C ASP A 187 6.43 16.46 22.82
N ALA A 188 7.68 16.56 23.29
CA ALA A 188 8.88 16.69 22.45
C ALA A 188 9.24 15.42 21.66
N THR A 189 9.02 14.22 22.24
CA THR A 189 9.36 12.94 21.59
C THR A 189 8.15 12.26 20.94
N ARG A 190 6.97 12.88 21.03
CA ARG A 190 5.72 12.37 20.45
C ARG A 190 5.77 12.15 18.93
N SER A 191 6.59 12.89 18.21
CA SER A 191 6.77 12.69 16.77
C SER A 191 7.33 11.30 16.43
N TYR A 192 8.24 10.77 17.26
CA TYR A 192 8.79 9.42 17.09
C TYR A 192 7.73 8.34 17.35
N ALA A 193 6.92 8.53 18.40
CA ALA A 193 5.82 7.62 18.72
C ALA A 193 4.76 7.57 17.60
N MET A 194 4.41 8.73 17.03
CA MET A 194 3.51 8.81 15.88
C MET A 194 4.12 8.18 14.62
N GLY A 195 5.43 8.37 14.40
CA GLY A 195 6.16 7.75 13.30
C GLY A 195 6.16 6.22 13.39
N TRP A 196 6.41 5.69 14.59
CA TRP A 196 6.30 4.27 14.87
C TRP A 196 4.89 3.75 14.60
N LEU A 197 3.85 4.39 15.13
CA LEU A 197 2.46 3.96 14.93
C LEU A 197 2.09 3.92 13.44
N ASN A 198 2.49 4.94 12.69
CA ASN A 198 2.29 4.98 11.24
C ASN A 198 3.04 3.84 10.54
N GLN A 199 4.30 3.60 10.90
CA GLN A 199 5.10 2.53 10.30
C GLN A 199 4.56 1.15 10.64
N SER A 200 4.09 0.92 11.88
CA SER A 200 3.46 -0.33 12.28
C SER A 200 2.17 -0.57 11.49
N LEU A 201 1.34 0.47 11.31
CA LEU A 201 0.13 0.38 10.49
C LEU A 201 0.44 0.12 9.01
N LEU A 202 1.48 0.76 8.47
CA LEU A 202 1.93 0.55 7.09
C LEU A 202 2.27 -0.91 6.86
N TYR A 203 3.11 -1.50 7.71
CA TYR A 203 3.50 -2.91 7.57
C TYR A 203 2.37 -3.88 7.87
N ALA A 204 1.43 -3.52 8.73
CA ALA A 204 0.23 -4.29 8.99
C ALA A 204 -0.73 -4.36 7.78
N ILE A 205 -0.80 -3.29 6.98
CA ILE A 205 -1.68 -3.22 5.81
C ILE A 205 -1.05 -3.89 4.56
N ILE A 206 0.27 -4.03 4.48
CA ILE A 206 0.92 -4.65 3.32
C ILE A 206 0.37 -6.07 3.02
N PRO A 207 0.27 -7.00 3.98
CA PRO A 207 -0.31 -8.32 3.75
C PRO A 207 -1.70 -8.27 3.14
N LEU A 208 -2.58 -7.37 3.62
CA LEU A 208 -3.92 -7.18 3.08
C LEU A 208 -3.88 -6.94 1.56
N PHE A 209 -3.03 -6.02 1.09
CA PHE A 209 -2.93 -5.74 -0.34
C PHE A 209 -2.39 -6.91 -1.14
N VAL A 210 -1.39 -7.62 -0.61
CA VAL A 210 -0.87 -8.83 -1.27
C VAL A 210 -1.97 -9.86 -1.43
N TYR A 211 -2.86 -10.01 -0.44
CA TYR A 211 -3.96 -10.96 -0.48
C TYR A 211 -4.99 -10.58 -1.55
N VAL A 212 -5.34 -9.29 -1.66
CA VAL A 212 -6.26 -8.79 -2.69
C VAL A 212 -5.67 -8.95 -4.10
N ILE A 213 -4.38 -8.67 -4.27
CA ILE A 213 -3.69 -8.83 -5.56
C ILE A 213 -3.62 -10.31 -5.95
N ALA A 214 -3.31 -11.19 -5.00
CA ALA A 214 -3.33 -12.63 -5.23
C ALA A 214 -4.73 -13.12 -5.64
N ALA A 215 -5.78 -12.67 -4.94
CA ALA A 215 -7.18 -12.97 -5.28
C ALA A 215 -7.51 -12.60 -6.73
N PHE A 216 -7.17 -11.37 -7.11
CA PHE A 216 -7.41 -10.85 -8.45
C PHE A 216 -6.68 -11.67 -9.52
N LEU A 217 -5.43 -12.04 -9.28
CA LEU A 217 -4.66 -12.84 -10.22
C LEU A 217 -5.22 -14.25 -10.36
N ILE A 218 -5.67 -14.88 -9.27
CA ILE A 218 -6.34 -16.20 -9.29
C ILE A 218 -7.59 -16.14 -10.16
N ALA A 219 -8.46 -15.17 -9.92
CA ALA A 219 -9.65 -14.96 -10.74
C ALA A 219 -9.31 -14.68 -12.22
N ALA A 220 -8.22 -13.98 -12.48
CA ALA A 220 -7.78 -13.69 -13.84
C ALA A 220 -7.15 -14.90 -14.57
N MET A 221 -6.63 -15.91 -13.86
CA MET A 221 -6.09 -17.13 -14.50
C MET A 221 -7.14 -18.19 -14.82
N GLU A 222 -8.28 -18.20 -14.12
CA GLU A 222 -9.37 -19.15 -14.34
C GLU A 222 -9.83 -19.23 -15.81
N PRO A 223 -10.09 -18.11 -16.53
CA PRO A 223 -10.46 -18.17 -17.95
C PRO A 223 -9.33 -18.70 -18.84
N GLU A 224 -8.07 -18.39 -18.54
CA GLU A 224 -6.91 -18.87 -19.32
C GLU A 224 -6.79 -20.40 -19.21
N LEU A 225 -6.98 -20.96 -18.01
CA LEU A 225 -6.97 -22.41 -17.81
C LEU A 225 -8.08 -23.13 -18.57
N THR A 226 -9.30 -22.57 -18.58
CA THR A 226 -10.41 -23.16 -19.34
C THR A 226 -10.20 -23.07 -20.85
N ALA A 227 -9.54 -22.02 -21.34
CA ALA A 227 -9.16 -21.90 -22.74
C ALA A 227 -8.16 -23.00 -23.11
N ILE A 228 -7.19 -23.29 -22.25
CA ILE A 228 -6.17 -24.33 -22.45
C ILE A 228 -6.79 -25.74 -22.44
N ASP A 229 -7.67 -26.06 -21.48
CA ASP A 229 -8.30 -27.38 -21.36
C ASP A 229 -9.21 -27.72 -22.55
N SER A 230 -9.76 -26.69 -23.23
CA SER A 230 -10.54 -26.86 -24.46
C SER A 230 -9.70 -27.16 -25.71
N ILE A 231 -8.37 -26.97 -25.64
CA ILE A 231 -7.42 -27.16 -26.76
C ILE A 231 -6.77 -28.56 -26.72
N SER A 232 -7.17 -29.40 -25.77
CA SER A 232 -6.73 -30.79 -25.51
C SER A 232 -7.09 -31.82 -26.60
N GLY A 233 -7.02 -31.45 -27.88
CA GLY A 233 -7.22 -32.34 -29.02
C GLY A 233 -6.28 -31.99 -30.18
N ASP A 234 -5.28 -32.83 -30.41
CA ASP A 234 -4.45 -32.94 -31.63
C ASP A 234 -3.70 -31.70 -32.17
N ARG A 235 -3.54 -30.64 -31.37
CA ARG A 235 -2.75 -29.46 -31.79
C ARG A 235 -1.44 -29.33 -31.00
N GLU A 236 -0.35 -28.98 -31.69
CA GLU A 236 0.89 -28.54 -31.04
C GLU A 236 0.60 -27.30 -30.18
N LEU A 237 0.68 -27.45 -28.85
CA LEU A 237 0.62 -26.33 -27.91
C LEU A 237 1.76 -25.36 -28.21
N LYS A 238 1.44 -24.07 -28.36
CA LYS A 238 2.44 -23.02 -28.64
C LYS A 238 2.62 -22.13 -27.43
N LEU A 239 3.78 -21.49 -27.35
CA LEU A 239 4.07 -20.48 -26.31
C LEU A 239 3.07 -19.31 -26.34
N SER A 240 2.42 -19.04 -27.49
CA SER A 240 1.33 -18.06 -27.61
C SER A 240 0.14 -18.37 -26.71
N ASP A 241 -0.13 -19.66 -26.47
CA ASP A 241 -1.34 -20.11 -25.79
C ASP A 241 -1.23 -19.89 -24.27
N PHE A 242 0.00 -19.71 -23.77
CA PHE A 242 0.31 -19.40 -22.38
C PHE A 242 0.96 -18.02 -22.21
N ALA A 243 1.04 -17.24 -23.28
CA ALA A 243 1.61 -15.90 -23.23
C ALA A 243 0.80 -14.98 -22.30
N ALA A 244 -0.53 -15.13 -22.28
CA ALA A 244 -1.42 -14.40 -21.38
C ALA A 244 -1.13 -14.72 -19.90
N PHE A 245 -0.93 -16.01 -19.57
CA PHE A 245 -0.53 -16.44 -18.23
C PHE A 245 0.81 -15.81 -17.78
N ILE A 246 1.83 -15.85 -18.65
CA ILE A 246 3.14 -15.25 -18.34
C ILE A 246 3.02 -13.73 -18.15
N MET A 247 2.26 -13.05 -19.01
CA MET A 247 2.03 -11.61 -18.90
C MET A 247 1.28 -11.25 -17.61
N LEU A 248 0.33 -12.07 -17.20
CA LEU A 248 -0.41 -11.90 -15.95
C LEU A 248 0.51 -12.07 -14.72
N CYS A 249 1.37 -13.09 -14.71
CA CYS A 249 2.37 -13.28 -13.66
C CYS A 249 3.36 -12.11 -13.57
N LEU A 250 3.80 -11.58 -14.72
CA LEU A 250 4.69 -10.41 -14.77
C LEU A 250 4.01 -9.12 -14.32
N ALA A 251 2.80 -8.86 -14.80
CA ALA A 251 2.01 -7.71 -14.38
C ALA A 251 1.68 -7.78 -12.88
N GLY A 252 1.29 -8.96 -12.38
CA GLY A 252 1.08 -9.23 -10.96
C GLY A 252 2.32 -8.97 -10.13
N SER A 253 3.49 -9.45 -10.58
CA SER A 253 4.77 -9.20 -9.91
C SER A 253 5.09 -7.71 -9.83
N PHE A 254 4.87 -6.97 -10.93
CA PHE A 254 5.09 -5.52 -10.95
C PHE A 254 4.16 -4.78 -9.97
N VAL A 255 2.89 -5.17 -9.89
CA VAL A 255 1.93 -4.58 -8.94
C VAL A 255 2.33 -4.88 -7.49
N LEU A 256 2.78 -6.11 -7.20
CA LEU A 256 3.27 -6.49 -5.88
C LEU A 256 4.49 -5.67 -5.45
N LEU A 257 5.43 -5.37 -6.35
CA LEU A 257 6.57 -4.50 -6.03
C LEU A 257 6.13 -3.09 -5.65
N GLN A 258 5.00 -2.61 -6.17
CA GLN A 258 4.43 -1.31 -5.86
C GLN A 258 3.55 -1.30 -4.61
N VAL A 259 3.35 -2.45 -3.95
CA VAL A 259 2.47 -2.55 -2.77
C VAL A 259 2.89 -1.62 -1.64
N GLN A 260 4.20 -1.40 -1.48
CA GLN A 260 4.71 -0.48 -0.46
C GLN A 260 4.25 0.95 -0.71
N SER A 261 4.21 1.39 -1.97
CA SER A 261 3.71 2.73 -2.34
C SER A 261 2.21 2.87 -2.08
N LEU A 262 1.43 1.81 -2.33
CA LEU A 262 -0.01 1.77 -2.06
C LEU A 262 -0.28 1.84 -0.55
N ALA A 263 0.46 1.06 0.25
CA ALA A 263 0.38 1.08 1.70
C ALA A 263 0.80 2.45 2.27
N GLN A 264 1.87 3.06 1.73
CA GLN A 264 2.29 4.41 2.10
C GLN A 264 1.25 5.49 1.79
N GLY A 265 0.49 5.35 0.70
CA GLY A 265 -0.59 6.27 0.37
C GLY A 265 -1.70 6.31 1.43
N ILE A 266 -1.96 5.18 2.10
CA ILE A 266 -2.98 5.06 3.14
C ILE A 266 -2.40 5.41 4.51
N ALA A 267 -1.32 4.73 4.92
CA ALA A 267 -0.70 4.93 6.23
C ALA A 267 -0.08 6.33 6.34
N GLY A 268 0.58 6.82 5.29
CA GLY A 268 1.19 8.15 5.21
C GLY A 268 0.21 9.31 5.31
N GLY A 269 -1.09 9.09 5.10
CA GLY A 269 -2.14 10.09 5.37
C GLY A 269 -2.30 10.42 6.87
N LEU A 270 -1.83 9.54 7.76
CA LEU A 270 -1.81 9.74 9.21
C LEU A 270 -0.58 10.49 9.71
N ALA A 271 0.24 11.07 8.81
CA ALA A 271 1.28 12.02 9.19
C ALA A 271 0.63 13.29 9.78
N THR A 272 0.14 13.19 11.01
CA THR A 272 -0.36 14.32 11.79
C THR A 272 0.77 15.32 11.93
N PRO A 273 0.64 16.54 11.39
CA PRO A 273 1.61 17.57 11.65
C PRO A 273 1.57 17.92 13.13
N VAL A 274 2.52 17.39 13.90
CA VAL A 274 2.74 17.80 15.28
C VAL A 274 3.55 19.09 15.23
N GLY A 275 2.89 20.21 15.51
CA GLY A 275 3.49 21.55 15.58
C GLY A 275 2.95 22.56 14.54
N PRO A 276 2.96 23.88 14.84
CA PRO A 276 2.49 24.91 13.91
C PRO A 276 3.26 24.93 12.58
N ARG A 277 4.56 24.56 12.61
CA ARG A 277 5.44 24.51 11.44
C ARG A 277 5.20 23.30 10.53
N SER A 278 4.86 22.14 11.09
CA SER A 278 4.56 20.95 10.28
C SER A 278 3.19 21.09 9.62
N ARG A 279 2.23 21.81 10.23
CA ARG A 279 0.93 22.08 9.62
C ARG A 279 1.07 22.88 8.33
N GLN A 280 2.04 23.79 8.24
CA GLN A 280 2.34 24.51 7.00
C GLN A 280 2.96 23.61 5.92
N LEU A 281 3.80 22.64 6.30
CA LEU A 281 4.43 21.70 5.36
C LEU A 281 3.44 20.65 4.83
N THR A 282 2.55 20.11 5.66
CA THR A 282 1.49 19.18 5.21
C THR A 282 0.44 19.91 4.38
N THR A 283 0.09 21.15 4.74
CA THR A 283 -0.80 21.98 3.91
C THR A 283 -0.13 22.30 2.58
N GLN A 284 1.18 22.55 2.54
CA GLN A 284 1.92 22.69 1.29
C GLN A 284 1.93 21.39 0.47
N GLY A 285 2.22 20.22 1.05
CA GLY A 285 2.21 18.94 0.33
C GLY A 285 0.85 18.58 -0.31
N ILE A 286 -0.25 18.85 0.40
CA ILE A 286 -1.62 18.71 -0.11
C ILE A 286 -1.94 19.81 -1.15
N PHE A 287 -1.36 21.01 -1.00
CA PHE A 287 -1.48 22.07 -2.01
C PHE A 287 -0.71 21.76 -3.28
N TRP A 288 0.48 21.13 -3.22
CA TRP A 288 1.27 20.75 -4.39
C TRP A 288 0.59 19.61 -5.17
N SER A 289 -0.02 18.64 -4.48
CA SER A 289 -0.81 17.59 -5.14
C SER A 289 -2.10 18.12 -5.76
N ARG A 290 -2.80 19.06 -5.11
CA ARG A 290 -3.97 19.75 -5.70
C ARG A 290 -3.59 20.76 -6.78
N ALA A 291 -2.43 21.40 -6.68
CA ALA A 291 -1.92 22.34 -7.68
C ALA A 291 -1.43 21.62 -8.93
N ALA A 292 -0.85 20.42 -8.83
CA ALA A 292 -0.51 19.58 -9.98
C ALA A 292 -1.75 19.13 -10.78
N ILE A 293 -2.87 18.92 -10.09
CA ILE A 293 -4.18 18.65 -10.72
C ILE A 293 -4.80 19.94 -11.30
N GLY A 294 -4.56 21.09 -10.68
CA GLY A 294 -5.04 22.39 -11.16
C GLY A 294 -4.24 22.98 -12.34
N THR A 295 -2.95 22.69 -12.45
CA THR A 295 -2.09 23.19 -13.54
C THR A 295 -2.31 22.41 -14.83
N SER A 296 -2.61 21.11 -14.75
CA SER A 296 -3.00 20.29 -15.92
C SER A 296 -4.34 20.72 -16.50
N ALA A 297 -5.31 21.10 -15.67
CA ALA A 297 -6.60 21.66 -16.10
C ALA A 297 -6.46 23.04 -16.78
N ARG A 298 -5.56 23.91 -16.30
CA ARG A 298 -5.31 25.22 -16.93
C ARG A 298 -4.54 25.12 -18.24
N GLN A 299 -3.58 24.19 -18.34
CA GLN A 299 -2.83 23.96 -19.59
C GLN A 299 -3.72 23.33 -20.66
N THR A 300 -4.61 22.41 -20.30
CA THR A 300 -5.60 21.84 -21.24
C THR A 300 -6.65 22.87 -21.65
N GLN A 301 -7.17 23.71 -20.75
CA GLN A 301 -8.08 24.80 -21.12
C GLN A 301 -7.41 25.84 -22.03
N ALA A 302 -6.15 26.20 -21.78
CA ALA A 302 -5.40 27.12 -22.64
C ALA A 302 -5.11 26.52 -24.03
N ALA A 303 -4.85 25.21 -24.12
CA ALA A 303 -4.69 24.51 -25.38
C ALA A 303 -6.01 24.43 -26.16
N VAL A 304 -7.13 24.13 -25.48
CA VAL A 304 -8.47 24.11 -26.07
C VAL A 304 -8.86 25.49 -26.60
N HIS A 305 -8.62 26.56 -25.85
CA HIS A 305 -8.88 27.93 -26.34
C HIS A 305 -8.05 28.30 -27.57
N ARG A 306 -6.78 27.86 -27.65
CA ARG A 306 -5.93 28.10 -28.84
C ARG A 306 -6.40 27.32 -30.07
N VAL A 307 -6.90 26.10 -29.89
CA VAL A 307 -7.47 25.30 -30.98
C VAL A 307 -8.82 25.88 -31.42
N GLN A 308 -9.65 26.29 -30.47
CA GLN A 308 -10.96 26.88 -30.74
C GLN A 308 -10.86 28.26 -31.41
N ALA A 309 -9.84 29.05 -31.09
CA ALA A 309 -9.51 30.29 -31.78
C ALA A 309 -8.99 30.09 -33.21
N ARG A 310 -8.34 28.96 -33.52
CA ARG A 310 -7.96 28.61 -34.91
C ARG A 310 -9.17 28.17 -35.74
N LEU A 311 -10.14 27.51 -35.10
CA LEU A 311 -11.37 27.06 -35.76
C LEU A 311 -12.36 28.22 -36.03
N HIS A 312 -12.33 29.28 -35.21
CA HIS A 312 -13.13 30.50 -35.40
C HIS A 312 -12.30 31.65 -35.98
N SER A 313 -11.53 31.38 -37.02
CA SER A 313 -11.02 32.47 -37.85
C SER A 313 -12.20 33.07 -38.62
N PRO A 314 -12.48 34.38 -38.49
CA PRO A 314 -13.46 35.03 -39.36
C PRO A 314 -12.95 34.91 -40.79
N ARG A 315 -13.78 34.38 -41.70
CA ARG A 315 -13.56 34.50 -43.15
C ARG A 315 -13.34 36.00 -43.44
N GLN A 316 -12.09 36.38 -43.71
CA GLN A 316 -11.75 37.74 -44.09
C GLN A 316 -12.43 38.05 -45.42
N ASP A 317 -13.42 38.93 -45.38
CA ASP A 317 -13.97 39.68 -46.53
C ASP A 317 -12.90 40.67 -47.08
N GLY A 318 -11.72 40.15 -47.45
CA GLY A 318 -10.63 40.92 -48.06
C GLY A 318 -10.83 41.20 -49.55
N ALA A 319 -11.83 40.57 -50.18
CA ALA A 319 -12.14 40.76 -51.59
C ALA A 319 -12.91 42.07 -51.85
N GLY A 320 -13.77 42.52 -50.92
CA GLY A 320 -14.56 43.75 -51.11
C GLY A 320 -13.74 45.04 -50.96
N ALA A 321 -12.82 45.08 -49.99
CA ALA A 321 -12.01 46.25 -49.70
C ALA A 321 -10.89 46.49 -50.74
N SER A 322 -10.41 45.43 -51.41
CA SER A 322 -9.43 45.53 -52.48
C SER A 322 -10.07 45.97 -53.81
N MET A 323 -11.29 45.51 -54.11
CA MET A 323 -12.05 45.97 -55.28
C MET A 323 -12.50 47.44 -55.16
N GLN A 324 -12.94 47.88 -53.97
CA GLN A 324 -13.28 49.30 -53.75
C GLN A 324 -12.08 50.24 -53.91
N ARG A 325 -10.87 49.78 -53.56
CA ARG A 325 -9.64 50.55 -53.71
C ARG A 325 -9.17 50.63 -55.17
N ALA A 326 -9.43 49.60 -55.98
CA ALA A 326 -9.13 49.60 -57.42
C ALA A 326 -10.08 50.51 -58.23
N ILE A 327 -11.35 50.62 -57.79
CA ILE A 327 -12.35 51.47 -58.45
C ILE A 327 -12.09 52.96 -58.15
N THR A 328 -11.66 53.30 -56.93
CA THR A 328 -11.32 54.70 -56.59
C THR A 328 -10.00 55.17 -57.22
N SER A 329 -9.05 54.28 -57.48
CA SER A 329 -7.80 54.66 -58.16
C SER A 329 -7.95 54.90 -59.67
N ASN A 330 -9.01 54.39 -60.30
CA ASN A 330 -9.22 54.50 -61.75
C ASN A 330 -10.26 55.56 -62.14
N GLY A 331 -10.81 56.30 -61.17
CA GLY A 331 -11.93 57.23 -61.35
C GLY A 331 -11.58 58.73 -61.36
N THR A 332 -10.30 59.13 -61.33
CA THR A 332 -9.93 60.55 -61.36
C THR A 332 -9.52 61.00 -62.77
N PRO A 333 -10.21 61.99 -63.38
CA PRO A 333 -9.85 62.55 -64.67
C PRO A 333 -8.57 63.40 -64.56
N ARG A 334 -7.65 63.25 -65.52
CA ARG A 334 -6.59 64.24 -65.75
C ARG A 334 -7.23 65.53 -66.27
N GLN A 335 -7.13 66.60 -65.49
CA GLN A 335 -7.41 67.96 -65.96
C GLN A 335 -6.16 68.52 -66.70
N PRO A 336 -6.35 69.46 -67.65
CA PRO A 336 -5.49 69.67 -68.81
C PRO A 336 -4.07 70.16 -68.53
#